data_AF-A0A0L8FIU7-F1
#
_entry.id   AF-A0A0L8FIU7-F1
#
_cell.length_a   1.000
_cell.length_b   1.000
_cell.length_c   1.000
_cell.angle_alpha   90.00
_cell.angle_beta   90.00
_cell.angle_gamma   90.00
#
_symmetry.space_group_name_H-M   'P 1'
#
loop_
_entity.id
_entity.type
_entity.pdbx_description
1 polymer ?
#
loop_
_entity_poly.entity_id
_entity_poly.type
_entity_poly.pdbx_seq_one_letter_code
_entity_poly.pdbx_strand_id
1 'polypeptide(L)'
;MSVRTLSLLCIICCQCIFALEDESLEKVSICRNETLKPKVNTANIIIESESTTELSFFSQSAECWKCKLRLTARINPGATCYLRVDSRWPVHFKIKDEEGDLCQETTFHFKENGIYNLLIYNRTQCSQELTNDPSDVFIPIYISMAVVFVIILLRYAFYFKSSVTFRRIISRFSQEKLIEADLGSPDSINPTDDNESLRSRILVRERLKSLDAFRGISIVNMIFVNCGGGKYWFFKHSPWNGINTADLVFPWFVFIMGTSMAYSFRSMMRKELKKQTIIAKIVWRTVVLFFFGIIINTINKPNIELKDIRIPGVLQRIAVTYFIVSVTHMFSARPADSHQFVWWSPIQDLVNYWLDWVVALSLLIIYLCVTFCLPVPGCPTGYLGPGGISDDGKYKNCTGGAAGYIDRTVFGSSHMYQRGTFMEMYHTHEPFDPEGLLGTLTTCVICFLGLQAGKIFLMFRMHSERVKRFFIWGVVIGAIALALTEASRDGGVIPINKNLWSVSYIFAAASLAFFMLALCYLAIDVGNIWTGIPFTWAGMNAIVLYMGHEVFVCKFPVYWKIESNHLSHYLMNLWGAAFWFIIAAFMHYKELYFSV
;
A
#
# COMPACT_ATOMS: atom_id res chain seq x y z
N MET A 1 14.03 28.16 -9.39
CA MET A 1 15.02 28.76 -10.31
C MET A 1 15.16 27.85 -11.52
N SER A 2 14.99 28.43 -12.72
CA SER A 2 15.22 27.95 -14.09
C SER A 2 14.65 26.61 -14.58
N VAL A 3 13.78 26.74 -15.60
CA VAL A 3 13.11 25.74 -16.46
C VAL A 3 14.08 24.90 -17.32
N ARG A 4 15.40 25.02 -17.12
CA ARG A 4 16.43 24.34 -17.94
C ARG A 4 16.79 22.91 -17.50
N THR A 5 16.25 22.40 -16.40
CA THR A 5 16.52 21.01 -15.95
C THR A 5 15.46 20.01 -16.42
N LEU A 6 14.33 20.46 -16.98
CA LEU A 6 13.28 19.57 -17.49
C LEU A 6 13.56 19.04 -18.91
N SER A 7 14.52 19.61 -19.63
CA SER A 7 14.76 19.30 -21.05
C SER A 7 15.63 18.07 -21.30
N LEU A 8 16.18 17.43 -20.26
CA LEU A 8 17.07 16.26 -20.41
C LEU A 8 16.39 14.89 -20.23
N LEU A 9 15.07 14.85 -19.99
CA LEU A 9 14.31 13.61 -19.78
C LEU A 9 13.64 13.06 -21.06
N CYS A 10 13.87 13.66 -22.23
CA CYS A 10 13.09 13.39 -23.45
C CYS A 10 13.76 12.49 -24.50
N ILE A 11 14.86 11.79 -24.22
CA ILE A 11 15.50 10.94 -25.24
C ILE A 11 15.90 9.59 -24.65
N ILE A 12 14.92 8.69 -24.48
CA ILE A 12 15.11 7.24 -24.66
C ILE A 12 13.79 6.68 -25.22
N CYS A 13 13.73 6.57 -26.54
CA CYS A 13 12.71 5.82 -27.26
C CYS A 13 13.38 4.52 -27.73
N CYS A 14 13.04 3.38 -27.14
CA CYS A 14 13.03 2.10 -27.85
C CYS A 14 12.26 1.05 -27.05
N GLN A 15 11.40 0.35 -27.78
CA GLN A 15 10.55 -0.80 -27.48
C GLN A 15 10.79 -1.51 -26.14
N CYS A 16 9.76 -1.53 -25.29
CA CYS A 16 9.55 -2.63 -24.36
C CYS A 16 8.08 -3.08 -24.41
N ILE A 17 7.96 -4.27 -24.98
CA ILE A 17 6.82 -5.16 -24.99
C ILE A 17 6.32 -5.35 -23.55
N PHE A 18 5.01 -5.30 -23.38
CA PHE A 18 4.30 -5.70 -22.17
C PHE A 18 4.93 -6.97 -21.58
N ALA A 19 5.62 -6.80 -20.46
CA ALA A 19 6.08 -7.88 -19.59
C ALA A 19 5.36 -7.80 -18.23
N LEU A 20 4.07 -7.49 -18.26
CA LEU A 20 3.15 -8.27 -17.44
C LEU A 20 2.89 -9.49 -18.30
N GLU A 21 3.46 -10.63 -17.93
CA GLU A 21 3.24 -11.91 -18.60
C GLU A 21 1.77 -12.04 -18.97
N ASP A 22 1.50 -12.39 -20.24
CA ASP A 22 0.27 -13.03 -20.65
C ASP A 22 0.05 -14.26 -19.76
N GLU A 23 -0.62 -14.08 -18.63
CA GLU A 23 -1.24 -15.12 -17.82
C GLU A 23 -2.76 -15.04 -18.01
N SER A 24 -3.25 -15.16 -19.24
CA SER A 24 -4.67 -15.48 -19.47
C SER A 24 -4.96 -15.86 -20.92
N LEU A 25 -4.70 -17.11 -21.25
CA LEU A 25 -5.66 -17.97 -21.95
C LEU A 25 -5.14 -19.41 -21.89
N GLU A 26 -5.12 -19.99 -20.69
CA GLU A 26 -5.22 -21.45 -20.62
C GLU A 26 -6.63 -21.83 -21.06
N LYS A 27 -6.74 -22.13 -22.37
CA LYS A 27 -7.51 -23.28 -22.85
C LYS A 27 -7.33 -24.39 -21.81
N VAL A 28 -8.43 -25.07 -21.41
CA VAL A 28 -8.45 -26.29 -20.56
C VAL A 28 -7.08 -26.92 -20.62
N SER A 29 -6.31 -26.86 -19.53
CA SER A 29 -4.88 -27.16 -19.57
C SER A 29 -4.76 -28.58 -20.09
N ILE A 30 -4.26 -28.70 -21.31
CA ILE A 30 -4.11 -29.99 -21.98
C ILE A 30 -3.13 -30.75 -21.12
N CYS A 31 -3.58 -31.89 -20.60
CA CYS A 31 -2.75 -32.83 -19.89
C CYS A 31 -1.46 -33.04 -20.68
N ARG A 32 -0.32 -32.68 -20.09
CA ARG A 32 0.97 -32.77 -20.78
C ARG A 32 1.64 -34.09 -20.42
N ASN A 33 2.36 -34.66 -21.38
CA ASN A 33 3.11 -35.90 -21.23
C ASN A 33 4.57 -35.66 -20.77
N GLU A 34 4.97 -34.41 -20.56
CA GLU A 34 6.34 -34.02 -20.19
C GLU A 34 6.36 -33.15 -18.93
N THR A 35 7.45 -33.28 -18.17
CA THR A 35 7.70 -32.47 -16.98
C THR A 35 7.78 -30.99 -17.32
N LEU A 36 6.90 -30.22 -16.71
CA LEU A 36 6.80 -28.79 -16.92
C LEU A 36 7.99 -28.07 -16.27
N LYS A 37 8.67 -27.22 -17.04
CA LYS A 37 9.71 -26.33 -16.50
C LYS A 37 9.15 -25.54 -15.31
N PRO A 38 9.91 -25.41 -14.20
CA PRO A 38 9.47 -24.68 -13.03
C PRO A 38 9.26 -23.22 -13.40
N LYS A 39 8.13 -22.66 -12.97
CA LYS A 39 7.78 -21.25 -13.09
C LYS A 39 7.56 -20.69 -11.68
N VAL A 40 7.95 -19.44 -11.46
CA VAL A 40 7.70 -18.74 -10.18
C VAL A 40 6.22 -18.84 -9.80
N ASN A 41 5.94 -19.08 -8.51
CA ASN A 41 4.60 -19.26 -7.94
C ASN A 41 3.83 -20.47 -8.47
N THR A 42 4.52 -21.54 -8.92
CA THR A 42 3.85 -22.73 -9.43
C THR A 42 4.40 -24.02 -8.80
N ALA A 43 3.51 -25.00 -8.69
CA ALA A 43 3.84 -26.37 -8.31
C ALA A 43 3.39 -27.33 -9.42
N ASN A 44 4.06 -28.47 -9.51
CA ASN A 44 3.74 -29.50 -10.49
C ASN A 44 3.05 -30.67 -9.77
N ILE A 45 1.91 -31.08 -10.33
CA ILE A 45 1.15 -32.24 -9.90
C ILE A 45 1.30 -33.32 -10.96
N ILE A 46 1.60 -34.53 -10.52
CA ILE A 46 1.65 -35.75 -11.31
C ILE A 46 0.41 -36.55 -10.94
N ILE A 47 -0.38 -36.92 -11.95
CA ILE A 47 -1.55 -37.78 -11.79
C ILE A 47 -1.36 -38.99 -12.68
N GLU A 48 -1.23 -40.16 -12.08
CA GLU A 48 -1.13 -41.43 -12.80
C GLU A 48 -2.51 -42.08 -12.87
N SER A 49 -3.05 -42.24 -14.07
CA SER A 49 -4.35 -42.87 -14.27
C SER A 49 -4.21 -44.38 -14.41
N GLU A 50 -4.40 -45.11 -13.32
CA GLU A 50 -4.57 -46.57 -13.34
C GLU A 50 -5.99 -47.00 -13.78
N SER A 51 -6.93 -46.06 -13.89
CA SER A 51 -8.31 -46.33 -14.31
C SER A 51 -8.42 -46.65 -15.80
N THR A 52 -9.42 -47.47 -16.15
CA THR A 52 -9.79 -47.82 -17.53
C THR A 52 -10.62 -46.74 -18.23
N THR A 53 -11.08 -45.73 -17.50
CA THR A 53 -11.99 -44.66 -17.92
C THR A 53 -11.33 -43.27 -17.82
N GLU A 54 -11.89 -42.28 -18.53
CA GLU A 54 -11.34 -40.92 -18.59
C GLU A 54 -11.54 -40.18 -17.25
N LEU A 55 -10.45 -39.72 -16.63
CA LEU A 55 -10.52 -38.96 -15.38
C LEU A 55 -10.64 -37.47 -15.66
N SER A 56 -11.55 -36.82 -14.95
CA SER A 56 -11.76 -35.36 -14.99
C SER A 56 -11.24 -34.71 -13.71
N PHE A 57 -10.22 -33.86 -13.86
CA PHE A 57 -9.64 -33.09 -12.76
C PHE A 57 -10.28 -31.71 -12.68
N PHE A 58 -10.99 -31.46 -11.58
CA PHE A 58 -11.59 -30.17 -11.28
C PHE A 58 -10.76 -29.44 -10.21
N SER A 59 -10.48 -28.15 -10.42
CA SER A 59 -9.81 -27.34 -9.40
C SER A 59 -10.31 -25.90 -9.37
N GLN A 60 -10.10 -25.25 -8.22
CA GLN A 60 -10.29 -23.82 -8.04
C GLN A 60 -9.45 -23.29 -6.88
N SER A 61 -8.96 -22.05 -6.98
CA SER A 61 -8.23 -21.40 -5.88
C SER A 61 -9.15 -21.11 -4.69
N ALA A 62 -8.64 -21.31 -3.47
CA ALA A 62 -9.34 -20.95 -2.23
C ALA A 62 -9.55 -19.43 -2.07
N GLU A 63 -8.78 -18.61 -2.79
CA GLU A 63 -8.98 -17.16 -2.83
C GLU A 63 -10.22 -16.73 -3.65
N CYS A 64 -10.78 -17.64 -4.45
CA CYS A 64 -11.99 -17.38 -5.22
C CYS A 64 -13.22 -17.61 -4.33
N TRP A 65 -13.70 -16.53 -3.71
CA TRP A 65 -14.82 -16.60 -2.79
C TRP A 65 -16.14 -16.94 -3.51
N LYS A 66 -16.85 -17.96 -2.99
CA LYS A 66 -18.10 -18.51 -3.54
C LYS A 66 -18.00 -18.95 -5.01
N CYS A 67 -16.85 -19.50 -5.39
CA CYS A 67 -16.65 -20.04 -6.72
C CYS A 67 -16.81 -21.57 -6.73
N LYS A 68 -17.46 -22.11 -7.75
CA LYS A 68 -17.52 -23.56 -7.98
C LYS A 68 -16.22 -24.08 -8.58
N LEU A 69 -15.90 -25.34 -8.28
CA LEU A 69 -14.84 -26.09 -8.94
C LEU A 69 -15.07 -26.14 -10.45
N ARG A 70 -14.02 -25.91 -11.23
CA ARG A 70 -14.07 -25.92 -12.70
C ARG A 70 -13.22 -27.05 -13.25
N LEU A 71 -13.61 -27.57 -14.41
CA LEU A 71 -12.81 -28.58 -15.10
C LEU A 71 -11.50 -27.94 -15.57
N THR A 72 -10.40 -28.42 -15.05
CA THR A 72 -9.06 -27.91 -15.32
C THR A 72 -8.36 -28.76 -16.36
N ALA A 73 -8.45 -30.09 -16.23
CA ALA A 73 -7.85 -31.04 -17.17
C ALA A 73 -8.65 -32.34 -17.29
N ARG A 74 -8.47 -33.02 -18.41
CA ARG A 74 -8.95 -34.39 -18.64
C ARG A 74 -7.76 -35.32 -18.88
N ILE A 75 -7.83 -36.51 -18.32
CA ILE A 75 -6.72 -37.47 -18.27
C ILE A 75 -7.19 -38.75 -18.95
N ASN A 76 -6.44 -39.17 -19.96
CA ASN A 76 -6.74 -40.39 -20.70
C ASN A 76 -6.37 -41.64 -19.87
N PRO A 77 -7.07 -42.77 -20.09
CA PRO A 77 -6.75 -44.04 -19.43
C PRO A 77 -5.28 -44.46 -19.66
N GLY A 78 -4.60 -44.90 -18.60
CA GLY A 78 -3.20 -45.34 -18.66
C GLY A 78 -2.16 -44.25 -18.93
N ALA A 79 -2.55 -42.97 -18.97
CA ALA A 79 -1.63 -41.86 -19.18
C ALA A 79 -1.20 -41.21 -17.84
N THR A 80 0.05 -40.76 -17.79
CA THR A 80 0.56 -39.88 -16.73
C THR A 80 0.33 -38.43 -17.11
N CYS A 81 -0.32 -37.68 -16.24
CA CYS A 81 -0.65 -36.28 -16.47
C CYS A 81 0.23 -35.36 -15.63
N TYR A 82 0.94 -34.44 -16.30
CA TYR A 82 1.63 -33.34 -15.62
C TYR A 82 0.76 -32.08 -15.67
N LEU A 83 0.30 -31.64 -14.50
CA LEU A 83 -0.50 -30.43 -14.31
C LEU A 83 0.27 -29.40 -13.52
N ARG A 84 0.12 -28.13 -13.91
CA ARG A 84 0.66 -27.01 -13.17
C ARG A 84 -0.46 -26.39 -12.35
N VAL A 85 -0.18 -26.14 -11.08
CA VAL A 85 -1.08 -25.43 -10.17
C VAL A 85 -0.40 -24.23 -9.56
N ASP A 86 -1.21 -23.25 -9.17
CA ASP A 86 -0.75 -22.07 -8.44
C ASP A 86 -0.35 -22.47 -7.02
N SER A 87 0.85 -22.07 -6.59
CA SER A 87 1.37 -22.34 -5.24
C SER A 87 1.16 -21.18 -4.26
N ARG A 88 0.64 -20.04 -4.73
CA ARG A 88 0.42 -18.84 -3.88
C ARG A 88 -0.62 -19.10 -2.81
N TRP A 89 -1.63 -19.89 -3.14
CA TRP A 89 -2.84 -20.08 -2.34
C TRP A 89 -3.20 -21.56 -2.25
N PRO A 90 -3.97 -21.97 -1.22
CA PRO A 90 -4.56 -23.30 -1.20
C PRO A 90 -5.47 -23.51 -2.41
N VAL A 91 -5.48 -24.72 -2.94
CA VAL A 91 -6.31 -25.11 -4.08
C VAL A 91 -7.34 -26.13 -3.62
N HIS A 92 -8.60 -25.86 -3.89
CA HIS A 92 -9.68 -26.84 -3.81
C HIS A 92 -9.66 -27.68 -5.08
N PHE A 93 -9.64 -29.00 -4.96
CA PHE A 93 -9.69 -29.87 -6.13
C PHE A 93 -10.50 -31.13 -5.88
N LYS A 94 -10.90 -31.75 -6.99
CA LYS A 94 -11.75 -32.93 -7.02
C LYS A 94 -11.48 -33.73 -8.29
N ILE A 95 -11.44 -35.06 -8.17
CA ILE A 95 -11.25 -35.97 -9.31
C ILE A 95 -12.51 -36.79 -9.49
N LYS A 96 -13.01 -36.83 -10.71
CA LYS A 96 -14.20 -37.59 -11.09
C LYS A 96 -13.91 -38.56 -12.22
N ASP A 97 -14.62 -39.67 -12.19
CA ASP A 97 -14.75 -40.64 -13.26
C ASP A 97 -16.12 -40.48 -13.94
N GLU A 98 -16.37 -41.30 -14.96
CA GLU A 98 -17.72 -41.50 -15.52
C GLU A 98 -18.74 -41.99 -14.48
N GLU A 99 -18.28 -42.79 -13.51
CA GLU A 99 -19.13 -43.42 -12.49
C GLU A 99 -19.36 -42.56 -11.23
N GLY A 100 -18.70 -41.40 -11.12
CA GLY A 100 -18.84 -40.48 -9.99
C GLY A 100 -17.53 -39.94 -9.46
N ASP A 101 -17.52 -39.55 -8.18
CA ASP A 101 -16.36 -38.92 -7.56
C ASP A 101 -15.35 -39.98 -7.09
N LEU A 102 -14.07 -39.90 -7.48
CA LEU A 102 -13.00 -40.73 -6.89
C LEU A 102 -12.37 -40.07 -5.67
N CYS A 103 -12.26 -38.75 -5.69
CA CYS A 103 -11.78 -37.97 -4.56
C CYS A 103 -12.91 -37.07 -4.08
N GLN A 104 -13.15 -37.02 -2.76
CA GLN A 104 -13.93 -35.93 -2.19
C GLN A 104 -13.21 -34.59 -2.41
N GLU A 105 -13.94 -33.50 -2.28
CA GLU A 105 -13.38 -32.15 -2.39
C GLU A 105 -12.37 -31.92 -1.26
N THR A 106 -11.09 -31.83 -1.64
CA THR A 106 -9.98 -31.61 -0.70
C THR A 106 -9.35 -30.25 -0.96
N THR A 107 -8.82 -29.67 0.12
CA THR A 107 -8.09 -28.40 0.07
C THR A 107 -6.65 -28.67 0.43
N PHE A 108 -5.72 -28.34 -0.45
CA PHE A 108 -4.30 -28.55 -0.20
C PHE A 108 -3.49 -27.32 -0.62
N HIS A 109 -2.48 -26.99 0.18
CA HIS A 109 -1.54 -25.91 -0.15
C HIS A 109 -0.26 -26.49 -0.73
N PHE A 110 -0.13 -26.40 -2.05
CA PHE A 110 1.06 -26.84 -2.78
C PHE A 110 2.22 -25.86 -2.57
N LYS A 111 3.37 -26.37 -2.12
CA LYS A 111 4.60 -25.59 -2.00
C LYS A 111 5.17 -25.31 -3.38
N GLU A 112 5.71 -24.11 -3.57
CA GLU A 112 6.35 -23.72 -4.82
C GLU A 112 7.53 -24.62 -5.17
N ASN A 113 7.70 -24.92 -6.46
CA ASN A 113 8.67 -25.89 -6.98
C ASN A 113 8.49 -27.32 -6.43
N GLY A 114 7.43 -27.58 -5.66
CA GLY A 114 7.06 -28.92 -5.21
C GLY A 114 6.54 -29.76 -6.39
N ILE A 115 6.98 -31.02 -6.43
CA ILE A 115 6.49 -32.06 -7.33
C ILE A 115 5.70 -33.03 -6.47
N TYR A 116 4.40 -33.07 -6.72
CA TYR A 116 3.45 -33.86 -5.94
C TYR A 116 2.90 -35.00 -6.78
N ASN A 117 2.96 -36.23 -6.27
CA ASN A 117 2.24 -37.35 -6.85
C ASN A 117 0.87 -37.48 -6.18
N LEU A 118 -0.20 -37.49 -6.98
CA LEU A 118 -1.56 -37.70 -6.49
C LEU A 118 -1.89 -39.19 -6.53
N LEU A 119 -1.91 -39.81 -5.35
CA LEU A 119 -2.23 -41.22 -5.18
C LEU A 119 -3.71 -41.39 -4.84
N ILE A 120 -4.42 -42.17 -5.66
CA ILE A 120 -5.84 -42.45 -5.52
C ILE A 120 -5.98 -43.84 -4.87
N TYR A 121 -6.28 -43.91 -3.57
CA TYR A 121 -6.33 -45.19 -2.86
C TYR A 121 -7.73 -45.82 -2.85
N ASN A 122 -8.75 -45.01 -2.60
CA ASN A 122 -10.15 -45.42 -2.52
C ASN A 122 -11.02 -44.34 -3.18
N ARG A 123 -12.24 -44.70 -3.66
CA ARG A 123 -13.23 -43.78 -4.27
C ARG A 123 -13.73 -42.63 -3.37
N THR A 124 -13.03 -42.32 -2.29
CA THR A 124 -13.34 -41.24 -1.36
C THR A 124 -12.13 -40.43 -0.93
N GLN A 125 -10.91 -40.98 -0.98
CA GLN A 125 -9.72 -40.36 -0.38
C GLN A 125 -8.50 -40.45 -1.29
N CYS A 126 -7.88 -39.30 -1.50
CA CYS A 126 -6.68 -39.13 -2.32
C CYS A 126 -5.61 -38.44 -1.48
N SER A 127 -4.40 -38.97 -1.49
CA SER A 127 -3.26 -38.38 -0.78
C SER A 127 -2.33 -37.68 -1.77
N GLN A 128 -1.57 -36.71 -1.26
CA GLN A 128 -0.56 -35.97 -1.99
C GLN A 128 0.79 -36.39 -1.41
N GLU A 129 1.60 -37.13 -2.16
CA GLU A 129 2.96 -37.46 -1.74
C GLU A 129 3.94 -36.48 -2.39
N LEU A 130 4.75 -35.82 -1.57
CA LEU A 130 5.76 -34.89 -2.04
C LEU A 130 7.01 -35.68 -2.46
N THR A 131 7.37 -35.61 -3.74
CA THR A 131 8.48 -36.39 -4.32
C THR A 131 9.83 -35.69 -4.17
N ASN A 132 9.86 -34.38 -3.97
CA ASN A 132 11.08 -33.59 -3.85
C ASN A 132 11.12 -32.75 -2.57
N ASP A 133 12.31 -32.29 -2.16
CA ASP A 133 12.43 -31.32 -1.06
C ASP A 133 12.52 -29.89 -1.65
N PRO A 134 11.42 -29.12 -1.71
CA PRO A 134 11.43 -27.80 -2.32
C PRO A 134 12.24 -26.82 -1.46
N SER A 135 13.11 -26.04 -2.10
CA SER A 135 13.88 -25.01 -1.41
C SER A 135 12.98 -23.91 -0.85
N ASP A 136 13.33 -23.40 0.34
CA ASP A 136 12.58 -22.31 0.96
C ASP A 136 12.73 -21.00 0.17
N VAL A 137 11.63 -20.58 -0.43
CA VAL A 137 11.54 -19.39 -1.29
C VAL A 137 11.77 -18.09 -0.49
N PHE A 138 11.63 -18.12 0.84
CA PHE A 138 11.76 -16.95 1.71
C PHE A 138 13.18 -16.70 2.22
N ILE A 139 14.15 -17.57 1.90
CA ILE A 139 15.58 -17.38 2.25
C ILE A 139 16.10 -15.95 1.99
N PRO A 140 15.86 -15.32 0.82
CA PRO A 140 16.37 -13.97 0.54
C PRO A 140 15.84 -12.90 1.51
N ILE A 141 14.61 -13.08 2.00
CA ILE A 141 13.98 -12.17 2.96
C ILE A 141 14.62 -12.34 4.33
N TYR A 142 14.82 -13.59 4.79
CA TYR A 142 15.49 -13.85 6.06
C TYR A 142 16.91 -13.30 6.09
N ILE A 143 17.66 -13.45 4.98
CA ILE A 143 18.99 -12.85 4.84
C ILE A 143 18.91 -11.33 4.96
N SER A 144 17.95 -10.69 4.27
CA SER A 144 17.78 -9.24 4.32
C SER A 144 17.42 -8.74 5.72
N MET A 145 16.56 -9.46 6.44
CA MET A 145 16.21 -9.17 7.83
C MET A 145 17.41 -9.32 8.75
N ALA A 146 18.22 -10.36 8.58
CA ALA A 146 19.44 -10.57 9.35
C ALA A 146 20.46 -9.43 9.09
N VAL A 147 20.63 -9.00 7.84
CA VAL A 147 21.50 -7.86 7.50
C VAL A 147 21.02 -6.58 8.16
N VAL A 148 19.73 -6.27 8.10
CA VAL A 148 19.16 -5.08 8.77
C VAL A 148 19.34 -5.17 10.28
N PHE A 149 19.12 -6.34 10.88
CA PHE A 149 19.32 -6.57 12.31
C PHE A 149 20.78 -6.35 12.73
N VAL A 150 21.75 -6.87 11.96
CA VAL A 150 23.18 -6.62 12.18
C VAL A 150 23.51 -5.14 12.05
N ILE A 151 22.97 -4.42 11.06
CA ILE A 151 23.18 -2.97 10.93
C ILE A 151 22.64 -2.21 12.16
N ILE A 152 21.46 -2.60 12.66
CA ILE A 152 20.87 -2.00 13.87
C ILE A 152 21.75 -2.28 15.10
N LEU A 153 22.23 -3.52 15.26
CA LEU A 153 23.13 -3.89 16.36
C LEU A 153 24.45 -3.13 16.30
N LEU A 154 25.05 -2.99 15.11
CA LEU A 154 26.28 -2.21 14.92
C LEU A 154 26.07 -0.73 15.23
N ARG A 155 24.93 -0.16 14.81
CA ARG A 155 24.53 1.22 15.17
C ARG A 155 24.38 1.38 16.67
N TYR A 156 23.70 0.45 17.33
CA TYR A 156 23.49 0.48 18.77
C TYR A 156 24.82 0.32 19.53
N ALA A 157 25.69 -0.59 19.09
CA ALA A 157 27.03 -0.79 19.65
C ALA A 157 27.90 0.47 19.48
N PHE A 158 27.85 1.13 18.32
CA PHE A 158 28.56 2.39 18.09
C PHE A 158 28.00 3.53 18.97
N TYR A 159 26.67 3.63 19.09
CA TYR A 159 26.01 4.58 19.98
C TYR A 159 26.39 4.34 21.44
N PHE A 160 26.38 3.08 21.90
CA PHE A 160 26.81 2.69 23.23
C PHE A 160 28.29 3.01 23.48
N LYS A 161 29.16 2.73 22.51
CA LYS A 161 30.59 3.09 22.56
C LYS A 161 30.82 4.61 22.64
N SER A 162 29.97 5.40 21.99
CA SER A 162 30.00 6.87 22.01
C SER A 162 29.44 7.47 23.32
N SER A 163 28.55 6.72 24.00
CA SER A 163 27.91 7.14 25.25
C SER A 163 28.90 7.39 26.39
N VAL A 164 28.63 8.45 27.17
CA VAL A 164 29.38 8.84 28.37
C VAL A 164 29.46 7.70 29.39
N THR A 165 28.48 6.80 29.41
CA THR A 165 28.44 5.63 30.31
C THR A 165 29.50 4.59 29.96
N PHE A 166 29.77 4.33 28.68
CA PHE A 166 30.86 3.45 28.24
C PHE A 166 32.23 4.07 28.52
N ARG A 167 32.37 5.39 28.31
CA ARG A 167 33.57 6.14 28.75
C ARG A 167 33.78 6.08 30.26
N ARG A 168 32.71 6.11 31.07
CA ARG A 168 32.77 5.92 32.54
C ARG A 168 33.10 4.49 32.97
N ILE A 169 32.63 3.48 32.24
CA ILE A 169 32.93 2.06 32.52
C ILE A 169 34.37 1.74 32.12
N ILE A 170 34.85 2.23 30.98
CA ILE A 170 36.26 2.16 30.60
C ILE A 170 37.13 2.98 31.55
N SER A 171 36.71 4.17 31.98
CA SER A 171 37.51 4.95 32.94
C SER A 171 37.56 4.28 34.32
N ARG A 172 36.55 3.51 34.72
CA ARG A 172 36.59 2.64 35.91
C ARG A 172 37.53 1.44 35.74
N PHE A 173 37.68 0.93 34.52
CA PHE A 173 38.64 -0.13 34.19
C PHE A 173 40.07 0.42 33.97
N SER A 174 40.19 1.71 33.66
CA SER A 174 41.44 2.42 33.40
C SER A 174 42.00 3.13 34.64
N GLN A 175 41.30 3.07 35.79
CA GLN A 175 41.70 3.75 37.02
C GLN A 175 42.90 3.10 37.75
N GLU A 176 43.53 2.08 37.15
CA GLU A 176 44.81 1.52 37.61
C GLU A 176 46.04 2.15 36.92
N LYS A 177 45.85 3.09 35.97
CA LYS A 177 46.97 3.85 35.39
C LYS A 177 46.64 5.33 35.23
N LEU A 178 47.49 6.13 35.88
CA LEU A 178 47.73 7.57 35.74
C LEU A 178 46.99 8.49 36.73
N ILE A 179 47.62 8.56 37.89
CA ILE A 179 47.81 9.75 38.72
C ILE A 179 48.64 10.79 37.92
N GLU A 180 48.40 12.08 38.23
CA GLU A 180 49.17 13.29 37.83
C GLU A 180 48.97 13.87 36.41
N ALA A 181 48.27 15.01 36.34
CA ALA A 181 48.73 16.24 35.69
C ALA A 181 47.76 17.42 35.95
N ASP A 182 48.16 18.26 36.91
CA ASP A 182 48.12 19.73 37.01
C ASP A 182 46.89 20.61 36.66
N LEU A 183 46.37 21.20 37.74
CA LEU A 183 45.96 22.58 38.09
C LEU A 183 46.16 23.80 37.15
N GLY A 184 45.05 24.56 37.00
CA GLY A 184 44.94 26.05 37.10
C GLY A 184 45.12 26.89 35.81
N SER A 185 44.44 28.00 35.53
CA SER A 185 43.31 28.80 36.08
C SER A 185 42.99 29.94 35.03
N PRO A 186 42.30 31.08 35.26
CA PRO A 186 40.87 31.32 34.99
C PRO A 186 40.51 32.56 34.11
N ASP A 187 39.18 32.76 33.95
CA ASP A 187 38.42 34.03 33.84
C ASP A 187 38.02 34.75 32.52
N SER A 188 36.69 34.91 32.44
CA SER A 188 35.88 36.08 32.04
C SER A 188 35.45 36.28 30.58
N ILE A 189 34.13 36.38 30.37
CA ILE A 189 33.37 37.59 29.96
C ILE A 189 31.86 37.23 29.87
N ASN A 190 31.01 38.02 30.51
CA ASN A 190 29.53 37.95 30.47
C ASN A 190 28.98 38.41 29.10
N PRO A 191 27.87 37.84 28.59
CA PRO A 191 27.06 38.47 27.56
C PRO A 191 25.73 38.99 28.11
N THR A 192 25.54 40.30 28.09
CA THR A 192 24.23 40.96 28.25
C THR A 192 23.55 41.17 26.88
N ASP A 193 22.25 40.88 26.87
CA ASP A 193 21.16 41.52 26.11
C ASP A 193 20.97 41.41 24.59
N ASP A 194 21.79 40.68 23.82
CA ASP A 194 21.50 40.49 22.37
C ASP A 194 20.68 39.24 22.00
N ASN A 195 20.36 38.38 22.98
CA ASN A 195 19.79 37.06 22.68
C ASN A 195 18.28 37.04 22.41
N GLU A 196 17.50 38.06 22.77
CA GLU A 196 16.04 38.00 22.60
C GLU A 196 15.60 38.26 21.15
N SER A 197 16.27 39.18 20.45
CA SER A 197 15.96 39.50 19.05
C SER A 197 16.47 38.41 18.09
N LEU A 198 17.60 37.76 18.41
CA LEU A 198 18.16 36.66 17.63
C LEU A 198 17.39 35.34 17.83
N ARG A 199 16.92 35.06 19.05
CA ARG A 199 16.12 33.87 19.36
C ARG A 199 14.75 33.87 18.69
N SER A 200 14.20 35.05 18.37
CA SER A 200 12.98 35.18 17.57
C SER A 200 13.18 34.87 16.08
N ARG A 201 14.39 35.07 15.53
CA ARG A 201 14.73 34.77 14.13
C ARG A 201 15.19 33.32 13.93
N ILE A 202 15.63 32.63 14.99
CA ILE A 202 16.07 31.22 14.99
C ILE A 202 15.00 30.27 15.56
N LEU A 203 13.71 30.60 15.44
CA LEU A 203 12.69 29.53 15.44
C LEU A 203 12.65 28.94 14.04
N VAL A 204 13.71 28.22 13.67
CA VAL A 204 13.72 27.33 12.51
C VAL A 204 12.48 26.47 12.66
N ARG A 205 11.60 26.57 11.67
CA ARG A 205 10.31 25.91 11.62
C ARG A 205 10.55 24.40 11.70
N GLU A 206 10.43 23.81 12.90
CA GLU A 206 10.69 22.38 13.07
C GLU A 206 9.66 21.59 12.26
N ARG A 207 10.14 21.10 11.12
CA ARG A 207 9.41 20.19 10.25
C ARG A 207 9.27 18.86 11.00
N LEU A 208 8.07 18.28 10.99
CA LEU A 208 7.80 17.05 11.73
C LEU A 208 8.54 15.87 11.07
N LYS A 209 9.69 15.49 11.62
CA LYS A 209 10.56 14.46 11.04
C LYS A 209 9.86 13.11 10.98
N SER A 210 9.06 12.77 11.98
CA SER A 210 8.26 11.54 11.98
C SER A 210 7.28 11.45 10.81
N LEU A 211 6.66 12.56 10.39
CA LEU A 211 5.73 12.59 9.27
C LEU A 211 6.45 12.39 7.93
N ASP A 212 7.60 13.03 7.74
CA ASP A 212 8.41 12.82 6.55
C ASP A 212 8.98 11.39 6.52
N ALA A 213 9.40 10.83 7.65
CA ALA A 213 9.84 9.44 7.73
C ALA A 213 8.71 8.46 7.38
N PHE A 214 7.51 8.66 7.92
CA PHE A 214 6.35 7.82 7.58
C PHE A 214 6.01 7.89 6.08
N ARG A 215 6.05 9.09 5.50
CA ARG A 215 5.89 9.26 4.04
C ARG A 215 7.01 8.57 3.26
N GLY A 216 8.23 8.65 3.76
CA GLY A 216 9.42 7.99 3.23
C GLY A 216 9.32 6.47 3.21
N ILE A 217 8.86 5.88 4.30
CA ILE A 217 8.61 4.44 4.40
C ILE A 217 7.54 4.04 3.38
N SER A 218 6.47 4.83 3.29
CA SER A 218 5.36 4.58 2.35
C SER A 218 5.81 4.66 0.88
N ILE A 219 6.62 5.66 0.50
CA ILE A 219 7.11 5.80 -0.89
C ILE A 219 8.09 4.69 -1.26
N VAL A 220 9.00 4.32 -0.36
CA VAL A 220 9.97 3.25 -0.64
C VAL A 220 9.27 1.90 -0.74
N ASN A 221 8.31 1.63 0.14
CA ASN A 221 7.49 0.42 0.07
C ASN A 221 6.75 0.37 -1.27
N MET A 222 6.07 1.46 -1.67
CA MET A 222 5.40 1.56 -2.97
C MET A 222 6.31 1.22 -4.15
N ILE A 223 7.50 1.82 -4.21
CA ILE A 223 8.46 1.58 -5.30
C ILE A 223 8.84 0.10 -5.34
N PHE A 224 9.10 -0.50 -4.18
CA PHE A 224 9.44 -1.91 -4.09
C PHE A 224 8.31 -2.84 -4.57
N VAL A 225 7.06 -2.58 -4.17
CA VAL A 225 5.91 -3.38 -4.65
C VAL A 225 5.57 -3.12 -6.10
N ASN A 226 5.70 -1.90 -6.61
CA ASN A 226 5.47 -1.57 -8.02
C ASN A 226 6.53 -2.18 -8.96
N CYS A 227 7.78 -2.33 -8.51
CA CYS A 227 8.78 -3.14 -9.22
C CYS A 227 8.41 -4.64 -9.27
N GLY A 228 7.48 -5.09 -8.42
CA GLY A 228 6.97 -6.46 -8.39
C GLY A 228 7.18 -7.19 -7.06
N GLY A 229 7.77 -6.54 -6.04
CA GLY A 229 7.85 -7.07 -4.67
C GLY A 229 8.48 -8.46 -4.55
N GLY A 230 9.41 -8.79 -5.44
CA GLY A 230 10.05 -10.12 -5.53
C GLY A 230 9.11 -11.24 -6.00
N LYS A 231 7.95 -10.91 -6.59
CA LYS A 231 6.86 -11.83 -6.97
C LYS A 231 6.19 -12.59 -5.80
N TYR A 232 6.47 -12.23 -4.55
CA TYR A 232 5.84 -12.84 -3.37
C TYR A 232 4.36 -12.46 -3.24
N TRP A 233 3.53 -13.39 -2.79
CA TRP A 233 2.08 -13.23 -2.70
C TRP A 233 1.66 -12.08 -1.76
N PHE A 234 2.31 -11.90 -0.61
CA PHE A 234 1.95 -10.89 0.40
C PHE A 234 2.36 -9.45 0.03
N PHE A 235 3.22 -9.30 -0.99
CA PHE A 235 3.56 -8.02 -1.59
C PHE A 235 2.65 -7.65 -2.77
N LYS A 236 1.81 -8.57 -3.24
CA LYS A 236 0.80 -8.31 -4.27
C LYS A 236 -0.50 -7.80 -3.65
N HIS A 237 -1.31 -7.13 -4.45
CA HIS A 237 -2.67 -6.74 -4.06
C HIS A 237 -3.55 -7.97 -3.81
N SER A 238 -4.42 -7.89 -2.81
CA SER A 238 -5.48 -8.89 -2.64
C SER A 238 -6.37 -8.96 -3.90
N PRO A 239 -6.87 -10.14 -4.31
CA PRO A 239 -7.69 -10.24 -5.51
C PRO A 239 -8.98 -9.41 -5.41
N TRP A 240 -9.73 -9.55 -4.32
CA TRP A 240 -10.96 -8.79 -4.09
C TRP A 240 -11.09 -8.32 -2.63
N ASN A 241 -11.31 -9.27 -1.72
CA ASN A 241 -11.37 -9.01 -0.29
C ASN A 241 -10.05 -9.34 0.39
N GLY A 242 -9.73 -8.60 1.44
CA GLY A 242 -8.50 -8.71 2.21
C GLY A 242 -7.63 -7.46 2.11
N ILE A 243 -6.52 -7.49 2.83
CA ILE A 243 -5.57 -6.38 2.91
C ILE A 243 -4.15 -6.92 2.94
N ASN A 244 -3.36 -6.58 1.94
CA ASN A 244 -1.94 -6.90 1.86
C ASN A 244 -1.08 -5.65 2.03
N THR A 245 0.25 -5.82 2.11
CA THR A 245 1.20 -4.72 2.34
C THR A 245 1.10 -3.62 1.28
N ALA A 246 0.88 -3.99 0.01
CA ALA A 246 0.72 -3.05 -1.09
C ALA A 246 -0.60 -2.25 -1.03
N ASP A 247 -1.60 -2.76 -0.29
CA ASP A 247 -2.91 -2.13 -0.16
C ASP A 247 -2.91 -1.00 0.87
N LEU A 248 -1.88 -0.89 1.72
CA LEU A 248 -1.76 0.16 2.74
C LEU A 248 -1.12 1.45 2.24
N VAL A 249 -0.33 1.37 1.17
CA VAL A 249 0.48 2.48 0.68
C VAL A 249 -0.37 3.70 0.30
N PHE A 250 -1.34 3.50 -0.59
CA PHE A 250 -2.18 4.60 -1.09
C PHE A 250 -3.00 5.28 0.02
N PRO A 251 -3.78 4.56 0.87
CA PRO A 251 -4.49 5.19 1.97
C PRO A 251 -3.58 5.90 2.97
N TRP A 252 -2.37 5.39 3.23
CA TRP A 252 -1.38 6.08 4.09
C TRP A 252 -0.92 7.40 3.49
N PHE A 253 -0.70 7.50 2.18
CA PHE A 253 -0.40 8.78 1.54
C PHE A 253 -1.53 9.80 1.70
N VAL A 254 -2.78 9.35 1.56
CA VAL A 254 -3.95 10.22 1.73
C VAL A 254 -4.09 10.68 3.18
N PHE A 255 -3.85 9.79 4.15
CA PHE A 255 -3.80 10.12 5.57
C PHE A 255 -2.70 11.14 5.88
N ILE A 256 -1.46 10.89 5.42
CA ILE A 256 -0.31 11.81 5.60
C ILE A 256 -0.57 13.17 4.96
N MET A 257 -1.23 13.20 3.81
CA MET A 257 -1.66 14.43 3.14
C MET A 257 -2.60 15.24 4.04
N GLY A 258 -3.59 14.58 4.65
CA GLY A 258 -4.46 15.18 5.66
C GLY A 258 -3.69 15.74 6.85
N THR A 259 -2.78 14.96 7.45
CA THR A 259 -1.95 15.40 8.58
C THR A 259 -1.13 16.64 8.23
N SER A 260 -0.54 16.66 7.03
CA SER A 260 0.27 17.78 6.54
C SER A 260 -0.57 19.04 6.26
N MET A 261 -1.84 18.86 5.89
CA MET A 261 -2.77 19.93 5.60
C MET A 261 -3.03 20.80 6.84
N ALA A 262 -3.15 20.20 8.03
CA ALA A 262 -3.34 20.96 9.27
C ALA A 262 -2.21 22.01 9.47
N TYR A 263 -0.96 21.62 9.23
CA TYR A 263 0.20 22.49 9.37
C TYR A 263 0.29 23.56 8.28
N SER A 264 -0.07 23.22 7.04
CA SER A 264 -0.06 24.19 5.94
C SER A 264 -1.10 25.30 6.19
N PHE A 265 -2.31 24.94 6.61
CA PHE A 265 -3.36 25.90 6.96
C PHE A 265 -2.99 26.74 8.18
N ARG A 266 -2.49 26.15 9.28
CA ARG A 266 -2.01 26.94 10.44
C ARG A 266 -0.96 27.97 10.03
N SER A 267 -0.07 27.60 9.10
CA SER A 267 0.94 28.54 8.59
C SER A 267 0.35 29.63 7.71
N MET A 268 -0.65 29.34 6.89
CA MET A 268 -1.31 30.35 6.05
C MET A 268 -2.11 31.33 6.90
N MET A 269 -2.77 30.83 7.94
CA MET A 269 -3.53 31.65 8.90
C MET A 269 -2.61 32.55 9.72
N ARG A 270 -1.45 32.06 10.20
CA ARG A 270 -0.46 32.90 10.90
C ARG A 270 0.10 34.02 10.01
N LYS A 271 0.16 33.79 8.70
CA LYS A 271 0.60 34.79 7.72
C LYS A 271 -0.53 35.70 7.24
N GLU A 272 -1.73 35.56 7.82
CA GLU A 272 -2.92 36.36 7.50
C GLU A 272 -3.22 36.45 6.00
N LEU A 273 -3.00 35.33 5.28
CA LEU A 273 -3.24 35.30 3.85
C LEU A 273 -4.73 35.48 3.55
N LYS A 274 -5.03 36.31 2.54
CA LYS A 274 -6.40 36.46 2.03
C LYS A 274 -6.95 35.10 1.58
N LYS A 275 -8.23 34.84 1.86
CA LYS A 275 -8.92 33.60 1.47
C LYS A 275 -8.79 33.28 -0.02
N GLN A 276 -8.88 34.29 -0.89
CA GLN A 276 -8.71 34.14 -2.35
C GLN A 276 -7.34 33.56 -2.72
N THR A 277 -6.26 34.00 -2.06
CA THR A 277 -4.91 33.47 -2.30
C THR A 277 -4.79 32.03 -1.84
N ILE A 278 -5.47 31.65 -0.76
CA ILE A 278 -5.51 30.26 -0.27
C ILE A 278 -6.24 29.38 -1.29
N ILE A 279 -7.42 29.80 -1.75
CA ILE A 279 -8.19 29.08 -2.78
C ILE A 279 -7.37 28.91 -4.06
N ALA A 280 -6.74 29.98 -4.55
CA ALA A 280 -5.91 29.92 -5.77
C ALA A 280 -4.76 28.89 -5.63
N LYS A 281 -4.13 28.81 -4.45
CA LYS A 281 -3.10 27.79 -4.17
C LYS A 281 -3.67 26.38 -4.15
N ILE A 282 -4.84 26.19 -3.55
CA ILE A 282 -5.52 24.88 -3.53
C ILE A 282 -5.85 24.44 -4.95
N VAL A 283 -6.50 25.31 -5.74
CA VAL A 283 -6.88 25.04 -7.12
C VAL A 283 -5.66 24.74 -7.99
N TRP A 284 -4.60 25.56 -7.90
CA TRP A 284 -3.36 25.32 -8.65
C TRP A 284 -2.76 23.95 -8.35
N ARG A 285 -2.63 23.61 -7.07
CA ARG A 285 -2.10 22.31 -6.65
C ARG A 285 -2.97 21.15 -7.16
N THR A 286 -4.29 21.29 -7.10
CA THR A 286 -5.23 20.29 -7.63
C THR A 286 -5.06 20.11 -9.14
N VAL A 287 -4.98 21.21 -9.91
CA VAL A 287 -4.80 21.15 -11.37
C VAL A 287 -3.46 20.49 -11.75
N VAL A 288 -2.37 20.88 -11.10
CA VAL A 288 -1.04 20.30 -11.40
C VAL A 288 -0.98 18.81 -11.07
N LEU A 289 -1.52 18.39 -9.92
CA LEU A 289 -1.59 16.96 -9.56
C LEU A 289 -2.46 16.16 -10.53
N PHE A 290 -3.62 16.71 -10.91
CA PHE A 290 -4.51 16.06 -11.87
C PHE A 290 -3.85 15.91 -13.25
N PHE A 291 -3.16 16.95 -13.71
CA PHE A 291 -2.42 16.93 -14.97
C PHE A 291 -1.27 15.90 -14.96
N PHE A 292 -0.48 15.85 -13.88
CA PHE A 292 0.54 14.81 -13.73
C PHE A 292 -0.05 13.40 -13.68
N GLY A 293 -1.24 13.23 -13.13
CA GLY A 293 -1.97 11.95 -13.15
C GLY A 293 -2.29 11.48 -14.57
N ILE A 294 -2.78 12.36 -15.44
CA ILE A 294 -3.09 12.02 -16.83
C ILE A 294 -1.83 11.59 -17.59
N ILE A 295 -0.72 12.30 -17.38
CA ILE A 295 0.57 11.98 -18.00
C ILE A 295 1.00 10.56 -17.60
N ILE A 296 1.00 10.25 -16.31
CA ILE A 296 1.45 8.95 -15.78
C ILE A 296 0.55 7.81 -16.26
N ASN A 297 -0.77 8.01 -16.28
CA ASN A 297 -1.72 7.01 -16.78
C ASN A 297 -1.50 6.63 -18.25
N THR A 298 -0.81 7.48 -19.02
CA THR A 298 -0.65 7.36 -20.47
C THR A 298 0.78 6.96 -20.88
N ILE A 299 1.79 7.25 -20.06
CA ILE A 299 3.21 7.18 -20.45
C ILE A 299 3.72 5.78 -20.81
N ASN A 300 3.09 4.72 -20.27
CA ASN A 300 3.51 3.33 -20.47
C ASN A 300 2.62 2.56 -21.46
N LYS A 301 1.64 3.21 -22.11
CA LYS A 301 0.80 2.56 -23.14
C LYS A 301 1.45 2.66 -24.53
N PRO A 302 1.70 1.54 -25.23
CA PRO A 302 2.09 1.59 -26.64
C PRO A 302 0.88 1.99 -27.49
N ASN A 303 1.10 2.83 -28.51
CA ASN A 303 0.07 3.32 -29.45
C ASN A 303 -1.13 3.98 -28.74
N ILE A 304 -0.92 5.19 -28.21
CA ILE A 304 -1.93 5.95 -27.46
C ILE A 304 -2.99 6.49 -28.42
N GLU A 305 -4.20 5.95 -28.32
CA GLU A 305 -5.39 6.56 -28.90
C GLU A 305 -6.13 7.38 -27.83
N LEU A 306 -6.63 8.58 -28.19
CA LEU A 306 -7.34 9.45 -27.25
C LEU A 306 -8.57 8.78 -26.61
N LYS A 307 -9.19 7.85 -27.34
CA LYS A 307 -10.39 7.11 -26.93
C LYS A 307 -10.15 6.11 -25.79
N ASP A 308 -8.89 5.74 -25.53
CA ASP A 308 -8.50 4.71 -24.56
C ASP A 308 -7.67 5.28 -23.39
N ILE A 309 -7.68 6.61 -23.20
CA ILE A 309 -6.98 7.26 -22.09
C ILE A 309 -7.72 6.98 -20.79
N ARG A 310 -6.99 6.49 -19.78
CA ARG A 310 -7.56 6.24 -18.45
C ARG A 310 -7.71 7.56 -17.68
N ILE A 311 -8.94 7.95 -17.38
CA ILE A 311 -9.26 9.20 -16.68
C ILE A 311 -9.07 9.08 -15.16
N PRO A 312 -9.76 8.17 -14.45
CA PRO A 312 -9.50 7.89 -13.04
C PRO A 312 -8.07 7.38 -12.80
N GLY A 313 -7.48 7.78 -11.68
CA GLY A 313 -6.15 7.37 -11.30
C GLY A 313 -5.76 7.88 -9.92
N VAL A 314 -4.64 7.37 -9.41
CA VAL A 314 -4.17 7.64 -8.03
C VAL A 314 -3.97 9.13 -7.80
N LEU A 315 -3.25 9.83 -8.68
CA LEU A 315 -3.00 11.27 -8.51
C LEU A 315 -4.27 12.11 -8.69
N GLN A 316 -5.16 11.75 -9.62
CA GLN A 316 -6.43 12.41 -9.85
C GLN A 316 -7.30 12.34 -8.59
N ARG A 317 -7.40 11.16 -7.99
CA ARG A 317 -8.12 10.96 -6.73
C ARG A 317 -7.50 11.73 -5.59
N ILE A 318 -6.17 11.74 -5.46
CA ILE A 318 -5.47 12.58 -4.46
C ILE A 318 -5.79 14.06 -4.67
N ALA A 319 -5.79 14.53 -5.91
CA ALA A 319 -6.04 15.92 -6.27
C ALA A 319 -7.48 16.36 -5.90
N VAL A 320 -8.48 15.56 -6.26
CA VAL A 320 -9.90 15.82 -5.95
C VAL A 320 -10.14 15.74 -4.44
N THR A 321 -9.59 14.73 -3.77
CA THR A 321 -9.68 14.59 -2.31
C THR A 321 -9.05 15.80 -1.61
N TYR A 322 -7.86 16.21 -2.04
CA TYR A 322 -7.17 17.38 -1.50
C TYR A 322 -8.03 18.64 -1.65
N PHE A 323 -8.65 18.83 -2.82
CA PHE A 323 -9.54 19.96 -3.08
C PHE A 323 -10.73 19.98 -2.11
N ILE A 324 -11.50 18.88 -2.03
CA ILE A 324 -12.71 18.79 -1.21
C ILE A 324 -12.38 19.04 0.28
N VAL A 325 -11.37 18.33 0.81
CA VAL A 325 -11.01 18.44 2.23
C VAL A 325 -10.37 19.79 2.55
N SER A 326 -9.53 20.34 1.67
CA SER A 326 -8.92 21.66 1.90
C SER A 326 -9.93 22.78 1.85
N VAL A 327 -10.89 22.75 0.91
CA VAL A 327 -11.96 23.75 0.82
C VAL A 327 -12.85 23.68 2.05
N THR A 328 -13.26 22.48 2.47
CA THR A 328 -14.04 22.27 3.69
C THR A 328 -13.29 22.83 4.91
N HIS A 329 -12.03 22.42 5.08
CA HIS A 329 -11.22 22.85 6.21
C HIS A 329 -10.95 24.36 6.19
N MET A 330 -10.83 25.00 5.02
CA MET A 330 -10.69 26.46 4.92
C MET A 330 -11.87 27.21 5.55
N PHE A 331 -13.09 26.68 5.42
CA PHE A 331 -14.28 27.28 6.03
C PHE A 331 -14.38 26.97 7.52
N SER A 332 -13.90 25.80 7.96
CA SER A 332 -13.85 25.44 9.39
C SER A 332 -12.63 25.99 10.13
N ALA A 333 -11.60 26.46 9.43
CA ALA A 333 -10.33 26.86 10.02
C ALA A 333 -10.49 28.12 10.89
N ARG A 334 -10.19 27.99 12.18
CA ARG A 334 -10.22 29.09 13.15
C ARG A 334 -8.83 29.72 13.32
N PRO A 335 -8.72 31.06 13.42
CA PRO A 335 -7.47 31.71 13.77
C PRO A 335 -7.16 31.42 15.25
N ALA A 336 -6.19 30.52 15.47
CA ALA A 336 -5.59 30.19 16.77
C ALA A 336 -6.56 30.05 17.96
N ASP A 337 -6.91 28.81 18.31
CA ASP A 337 -7.63 28.52 19.56
C ASP A 337 -6.82 29.05 20.76
N SER A 338 -7.34 30.08 21.44
CA SER A 338 -6.85 30.45 22.76
C SER A 338 -7.09 29.25 23.68
N HIS A 339 -6.04 28.72 24.29
CA HIS A 339 -6.13 27.68 25.30
C HIS A 339 -6.78 28.25 26.57
N GLN A 340 -8.09 28.45 26.55
CA GLN A 340 -8.86 28.54 27.78
C GLN A 340 -9.07 27.11 28.27
N PHE A 341 -8.59 26.83 29.48
CA PHE A 341 -8.83 25.57 30.18
C PHE A 341 -10.33 25.44 30.47
N VAL A 342 -11.06 24.85 29.52
CA VAL A 342 -12.47 24.50 29.69
C VAL A 342 -12.54 23.01 30.07
N TRP A 343 -13.52 22.62 30.88
CA TRP A 343 -13.84 21.23 31.24
C TRP A 343 -13.99 20.30 30.00
N TRP A 344 -14.28 20.87 28.83
CA TRP A 344 -14.36 20.19 27.52
C TRP A 344 -13.01 20.01 26.79
N SER A 345 -11.88 20.38 27.39
CA SER A 345 -10.51 20.18 26.86
C SER A 345 -10.26 18.76 26.29
N PRO A 346 -10.80 17.66 26.85
CA PRO A 346 -10.65 16.32 26.29
C PRO A 346 -11.34 16.09 24.93
N ILE A 347 -12.32 16.91 24.54
CA ILE A 347 -13.10 16.73 23.29
C ILE A 347 -12.95 17.98 22.39
N GLN A 348 -12.04 18.88 22.73
CA GLN A 348 -11.82 20.14 22.03
C GLN A 348 -11.44 19.93 20.55
N ASP A 349 -10.72 18.85 20.24
CA ASP A 349 -10.32 18.48 18.88
C ASP A 349 -11.50 18.03 18.00
N LEU A 350 -12.61 17.59 18.61
CA LEU A 350 -13.84 17.19 17.92
C LEU A 350 -14.82 18.37 17.83
N VAL A 351 -15.02 19.11 18.93
CA VAL A 351 -16.00 20.21 19.02
C VAL A 351 -15.58 21.41 18.17
N ASN A 352 -14.31 21.79 18.18
CA ASN A 352 -13.86 23.00 17.45
C ASN A 352 -13.97 22.84 15.93
N TYR A 353 -13.96 21.61 15.43
CA TYR A 353 -13.97 21.28 14.01
C TYR A 353 -15.22 20.46 13.60
N TRP A 354 -16.34 20.69 14.29
CA TRP A 354 -17.59 19.97 14.05
C TRP A 354 -18.07 20.03 12.59
N LEU A 355 -17.81 21.13 11.88
CA LEU A 355 -18.19 21.28 10.46
C LEU A 355 -17.45 20.27 9.58
N ASP A 356 -16.14 20.08 9.80
CA ASP A 356 -15.36 19.10 9.04
C ASP A 356 -15.88 17.67 9.31
N TRP A 357 -16.31 17.38 10.55
CA TRP A 357 -16.93 16.10 10.92
C TRP A 357 -18.29 15.88 10.25
N VAL A 358 -19.15 16.91 10.24
CA VAL A 358 -20.45 16.84 9.56
C VAL A 358 -20.26 16.55 8.07
N VAL A 359 -19.32 17.23 7.41
CA VAL A 359 -19.02 16.97 6.00
C VAL A 359 -18.48 15.55 5.81
N ALA A 360 -17.50 15.10 6.60
CA ALA A 360 -16.96 13.75 6.48
C ALA A 360 -18.03 12.65 6.69
N LEU A 361 -18.90 12.82 7.69
CA LEU A 361 -20.02 11.91 7.95
C LEU A 361 -21.07 11.95 6.83
N SER A 362 -21.37 13.14 6.28
CA SER A 362 -22.30 13.26 5.16
C SER A 362 -21.79 12.54 3.91
N LEU A 363 -20.49 12.64 3.60
CA LEU A 363 -19.88 11.92 2.48
C LEU A 363 -19.92 10.40 2.69
N LEU A 364 -19.72 9.94 3.92
CA LEU A 364 -19.82 8.54 4.29
C LEU A 364 -21.26 8.01 4.17
N ILE A 365 -22.24 8.78 4.62
CA ILE A 365 -23.67 8.45 4.49
C ILE A 365 -24.05 8.38 3.02
N ILE A 366 -23.65 9.35 2.21
CA ILE A 366 -23.90 9.34 0.76
C ILE A 366 -23.29 8.09 0.12
N TYR A 367 -22.04 7.75 0.46
CA TYR A 367 -21.41 6.52 -0.02
C TYR A 367 -22.22 5.28 0.33
N LEU A 368 -22.66 5.13 1.59
CA LEU A 368 -23.43 3.99 2.06
C LEU A 368 -24.80 3.92 1.39
N CYS A 369 -25.52 5.05 1.30
CA CYS A 369 -26.81 5.12 0.63
C CYS A 369 -26.70 4.74 -0.85
N VAL A 370 -25.69 5.25 -1.57
CA VAL A 370 -25.49 4.90 -2.99
C VAL A 370 -25.11 3.43 -3.14
N THR A 371 -24.24 2.91 -2.26
CA THR A 371 -23.77 1.51 -2.34
C THR A 371 -24.89 0.51 -2.09
N PHE A 372 -25.75 0.76 -1.11
CA PHE A 372 -26.77 -0.20 -0.68
C PHE A 372 -28.18 0.05 -1.26
N CYS A 373 -28.52 1.30 -1.60
CA CYS A 373 -29.88 1.63 -2.05
C CYS A 373 -30.01 1.82 -3.56
N LEU A 374 -28.92 1.95 -4.34
CA LEU A 374 -29.01 2.12 -5.79
C LEU A 374 -29.36 0.79 -6.49
N PRO A 375 -30.52 0.69 -7.18
CA PRO A 375 -30.84 -0.49 -7.96
C PRO A 375 -30.02 -0.53 -9.25
N VAL A 376 -29.17 -1.56 -9.39
CA VAL A 376 -28.38 -1.78 -10.61
C VAL A 376 -29.07 -2.84 -11.47
N PRO A 377 -29.26 -2.61 -12.78
CA PRO A 377 -29.89 -3.59 -13.67
C PRO A 377 -29.17 -4.93 -13.65
N GLY A 378 -29.88 -6.02 -13.33
CA GLY A 378 -29.34 -7.38 -13.35
C GLY A 378 -28.51 -7.78 -12.12
N CYS A 379 -28.41 -6.92 -11.10
CA CYS A 379 -27.65 -7.18 -9.87
C CYS A 379 -28.53 -7.02 -8.63
N PRO A 380 -28.27 -7.76 -7.53
CA PRO A 380 -28.99 -7.55 -6.28
C PRO A 380 -28.60 -6.19 -5.68
N THR A 381 -29.55 -5.54 -5.02
CA THR A 381 -29.31 -4.28 -4.31
C THR A 381 -28.26 -4.48 -3.21
N GLY A 382 -27.23 -3.64 -3.17
CA GLY A 382 -26.12 -3.77 -2.21
C GLY A 382 -25.07 -4.81 -2.58
N TYR A 383 -24.96 -5.21 -3.86
CA TYR A 383 -23.91 -6.14 -4.30
C TYR A 383 -22.50 -5.53 -4.16
N LEU A 384 -21.62 -6.20 -3.40
CA LEU A 384 -20.21 -5.82 -3.19
C LEU A 384 -19.22 -6.82 -3.84
N GLY A 385 -19.72 -7.80 -4.59
CA GLY A 385 -18.90 -8.88 -5.13
C GLY A 385 -18.14 -8.50 -6.41
N PRO A 386 -17.17 -9.34 -6.80
CA PRO A 386 -16.41 -9.15 -8.03
C PRO A 386 -17.22 -9.48 -9.29
N GLY A 387 -18.38 -10.14 -9.18
CA GLY A 387 -19.09 -10.68 -10.35
C GLY A 387 -18.34 -11.87 -10.96
N GLY A 388 -18.45 -12.05 -12.28
CA GLY A 388 -17.77 -13.13 -12.99
C GLY A 388 -18.26 -14.51 -12.54
N ILE A 389 -17.34 -15.39 -12.13
CA ILE A 389 -17.65 -16.76 -11.68
C ILE A 389 -18.03 -16.85 -10.19
N SER A 390 -17.98 -15.73 -9.44
CA SER A 390 -18.45 -15.69 -8.04
C SER A 390 -19.97 -15.86 -7.96
N ASP A 391 -20.47 -16.25 -6.78
CA ASP A 391 -21.88 -16.55 -6.51
C ASP A 391 -22.48 -17.50 -7.57
N ASP A 392 -21.76 -18.59 -7.88
CA ASP A 392 -22.11 -19.56 -8.92
C ASP A 392 -22.23 -18.99 -10.34
N GLY A 393 -21.65 -17.83 -10.60
CA GLY A 393 -21.75 -17.15 -11.89
C GLY A 393 -23.14 -16.58 -12.18
N LYS A 394 -23.96 -16.33 -11.16
CA LYS A 394 -25.27 -15.70 -11.30
C LYS A 394 -25.18 -14.24 -11.73
N TYR A 395 -24.14 -13.53 -11.28
CA TYR A 395 -23.99 -12.08 -11.44
C TYR A 395 -22.75 -11.69 -12.25
N LYS A 396 -22.60 -12.25 -13.46
CA LYS A 396 -21.37 -12.12 -14.27
C LYS A 396 -20.99 -10.67 -14.58
N ASN A 397 -21.96 -9.83 -14.92
CA ASN A 397 -21.73 -8.44 -15.36
C ASN A 397 -21.88 -7.41 -14.22
N CYS A 398 -21.88 -7.87 -12.97
CA CYS A 398 -22.11 -7.05 -11.78
C CYS A 398 -20.82 -6.63 -11.06
N THR A 399 -19.68 -6.61 -11.75
CA THR A 399 -18.38 -6.28 -11.15
C THR A 399 -18.44 -4.94 -10.40
N GLY A 400 -18.25 -5.01 -9.08
CA GLY A 400 -18.25 -3.87 -8.17
C GLY A 400 -19.62 -3.21 -7.93
N GLY A 401 -20.71 -3.86 -8.33
CA GLY A 401 -22.08 -3.42 -8.07
C GLY A 401 -22.35 -1.96 -8.47
N ALA A 402 -22.86 -1.17 -7.52
CA ALA A 402 -23.18 0.25 -7.71
C ALA A 402 -21.96 1.09 -8.11
N ALA A 403 -20.78 0.84 -7.52
CA ALA A 403 -19.56 1.59 -7.82
C ALA A 403 -19.17 1.41 -9.29
N GLY A 404 -19.05 0.15 -9.73
CA GLY A 404 -18.68 -0.16 -11.11
C GLY A 404 -19.70 0.35 -12.12
N TYR A 405 -21.00 0.30 -11.79
CA TYR A 405 -22.07 0.80 -12.66
C TYR A 405 -21.98 2.32 -12.87
N ILE A 406 -21.77 3.09 -11.79
CA ILE A 406 -21.60 4.54 -11.87
C ILE A 406 -20.36 4.90 -12.68
N ASP A 407 -19.23 4.25 -12.41
CA ASP A 407 -17.97 4.56 -13.10
C ASP A 407 -18.06 4.27 -14.60
N ARG A 408 -18.67 3.13 -15.00
CA ARG A 408 -18.97 2.80 -16.41
C ARG A 408 -19.84 3.84 -17.08
N THR A 409 -20.84 4.36 -16.37
CA THR A 409 -21.80 5.34 -16.91
C THR A 409 -21.17 6.73 -17.06
N VAL A 410 -20.32 7.14 -16.12
CA VAL A 410 -19.73 8.48 -16.10
C VAL A 410 -18.48 8.59 -16.97
N PHE A 411 -17.57 7.62 -16.89
CA PHE A 411 -16.29 7.67 -17.61
C PHE A 411 -16.34 6.92 -18.95
N GLY A 412 -17.24 5.95 -19.10
CA GLY A 412 -17.27 5.06 -20.25
C GLY A 412 -16.28 3.90 -20.11
N SER A 413 -16.60 2.76 -20.74
CA SER A 413 -15.85 1.52 -20.60
C SER A 413 -14.40 1.58 -21.09
N SER A 414 -14.06 2.44 -22.06
CA SER A 414 -12.70 2.56 -22.61
C SER A 414 -11.76 3.40 -21.74
N HIS A 415 -12.31 4.32 -20.93
CA HIS A 415 -11.54 5.28 -20.14
C HIS A 415 -11.23 4.81 -18.71
N MET A 416 -11.50 3.54 -18.41
CA MET A 416 -11.28 2.93 -17.10
C MET A 416 -10.14 1.93 -17.10
N TYR A 417 -9.79 1.45 -15.91
CA TYR A 417 -8.85 0.36 -15.70
C TYR A 417 -9.35 -0.95 -16.30
N GLN A 418 -8.55 -1.52 -17.19
CA GLN A 418 -8.89 -2.71 -17.98
C GLN A 418 -8.27 -4.00 -17.45
N ARG A 419 -7.42 -3.94 -16.41
CA ARG A 419 -6.58 -5.08 -16.01
C ARG A 419 -6.42 -5.17 -14.50
N GLY A 420 -7.32 -5.85 -13.80
CA GLY A 420 -7.21 -6.08 -12.35
C GLY A 420 -6.88 -7.53 -11.99
N THR A 421 -6.29 -7.74 -10.81
CA THR A 421 -6.09 -9.09 -10.22
C THR A 421 -7.42 -9.85 -10.05
N PHE A 422 -8.52 -9.13 -9.81
CA PHE A 422 -9.85 -9.70 -9.76
C PHE A 422 -10.36 -10.20 -11.12
N MET A 423 -9.90 -9.63 -12.24
CA MET A 423 -10.30 -10.09 -13.58
C MET A 423 -9.71 -11.45 -13.87
N GLU A 424 -8.45 -11.67 -13.48
CA GLU A 424 -7.78 -12.97 -13.58
C GLU A 424 -8.45 -13.97 -12.63
N MET A 425 -8.64 -13.63 -11.36
CA MET A 425 -9.15 -14.58 -10.37
C MET A 425 -10.62 -14.97 -10.59
N TYR A 426 -11.48 -14.00 -10.92
CA TYR A 426 -12.92 -14.21 -11.05
C TYR A 426 -13.41 -14.27 -12.50
N HIS A 427 -12.51 -14.19 -13.49
CA HIS A 427 -12.83 -14.22 -14.92
C HIS A 427 -13.90 -13.18 -15.28
N THR A 428 -13.74 -11.97 -14.76
CA THR A 428 -14.68 -10.87 -15.02
C THR A 428 -14.34 -10.20 -16.34
N HIS A 429 -15.37 -9.90 -17.13
CA HIS A 429 -15.22 -9.25 -18.44
C HIS A 429 -15.50 -7.74 -18.39
N GLU A 430 -16.21 -7.29 -17.36
CA GLU A 430 -16.56 -5.88 -17.21
C GLU A 430 -15.41 -5.06 -16.62
N PRO A 431 -15.06 -3.92 -17.22
CA PRO A 431 -14.06 -3.02 -16.66
C PRO A 431 -14.54 -2.42 -15.34
N PHE A 432 -13.59 -2.30 -14.40
CA PHE A 432 -13.83 -1.76 -13.08
C PHE A 432 -12.59 -0.97 -12.62
N ASP A 433 -12.81 0.26 -12.17
CA ASP A 433 -11.74 1.16 -11.77
C ASP A 433 -11.69 1.33 -10.23
N PRO A 434 -10.62 0.86 -9.55
CA PRO A 434 -10.47 1.08 -8.11
C PRO A 434 -10.28 2.56 -7.77
N GLU A 435 -9.85 3.35 -8.76
CA GLU A 435 -9.75 4.81 -8.96
C GLU A 435 -11.05 5.64 -9.01
N GLY A 436 -12.20 4.97 -9.07
CA GLY A 436 -13.52 5.55 -9.39
C GLY A 436 -14.10 6.65 -8.48
N LEU A 437 -15.27 7.15 -8.88
CA LEU A 437 -15.94 8.30 -8.27
C LEU A 437 -16.41 8.00 -6.85
N LEU A 438 -17.08 6.86 -6.66
CA LEU A 438 -17.67 6.50 -5.38
C LEU A 438 -16.59 6.29 -4.29
N GLY A 439 -15.48 5.65 -4.64
CA GLY A 439 -14.31 5.50 -3.76
C GLY A 439 -13.62 6.81 -3.40
N THR A 440 -13.81 7.89 -4.17
CA THR A 440 -13.28 9.22 -3.83
C THR A 440 -13.98 9.79 -2.60
N LEU A 441 -15.25 9.44 -2.35
CA LEU A 441 -15.97 9.87 -1.14
C LEU A 441 -15.33 9.29 0.12
N THR A 442 -15.07 7.99 0.16
CA THR A 442 -14.39 7.32 1.29
C THR A 442 -12.92 7.75 1.39
N THR A 443 -12.28 8.08 0.27
CA THR A 443 -10.94 8.69 0.27
C THR A 443 -10.91 10.05 0.99
N CYS A 444 -11.97 10.87 0.86
CA CYS A 444 -12.11 12.10 1.63
C CYS A 444 -12.20 11.84 3.14
N VAL A 445 -12.90 10.77 3.55
CA VAL A 445 -13.02 10.40 4.97
C VAL A 445 -11.66 10.03 5.57
N ILE A 446 -10.85 9.20 4.92
CA ILE A 446 -9.51 8.87 5.43
C ILE A 446 -8.55 10.07 5.38
N CYS A 447 -8.67 10.95 4.39
CA CYS A 447 -7.92 12.21 4.38
C CYS A 447 -8.29 13.08 5.58
N PHE A 448 -9.59 13.15 5.90
CA PHE A 448 -10.09 13.85 7.06
C PHE A 448 -9.59 13.23 8.38
N LEU A 449 -9.54 11.90 8.50
CA LEU A 449 -8.93 11.22 9.65
C LEU A 449 -7.44 11.58 9.80
N GLY A 450 -6.71 11.71 8.69
CA GLY A 450 -5.36 12.26 8.69
C GLY A 450 -5.30 13.71 9.15
N LEU A 451 -6.22 14.55 8.68
CA LEU A 451 -6.36 15.93 9.15
C LEU A 451 -6.61 16.00 10.67
N GLN A 452 -7.38 15.07 11.23
CA GLN A 452 -7.55 14.92 12.68
C GLN A 452 -6.23 14.63 13.38
N ALA A 453 -5.40 13.74 12.84
CA ALA A 453 -4.05 13.49 13.37
C ALA A 453 -3.18 14.76 13.36
N GLY A 454 -3.27 15.55 12.29
CA GLY A 454 -2.61 16.85 12.20
C GLY A 454 -3.09 17.83 13.27
N LYS A 455 -4.40 17.93 13.49
CA LYS A 455 -5.00 18.79 14.53
C LYS A 455 -4.55 18.40 15.93
N ILE A 456 -4.45 17.10 16.23
CA ILE A 456 -3.92 16.60 17.51
C ILE A 456 -2.52 17.14 17.78
N PHE A 457 -1.63 17.14 16.78
CA PHE A 457 -0.30 17.73 16.96
C PHE A 457 -0.33 19.23 17.24
N LEU A 458 -1.24 19.96 16.61
CA LEU A 458 -1.31 21.42 16.72
C LEU A 458 -1.91 21.88 18.05
N MET A 459 -2.85 21.11 18.59
CA MET A 459 -3.63 21.41 19.79
C MET A 459 -2.95 20.92 21.07
N PHE A 460 -2.53 19.66 21.12
CA PHE A 460 -1.93 19.10 22.34
C PHE A 460 -0.44 19.45 22.39
N ARG A 461 0.02 19.98 23.53
CA ARG A 461 1.45 20.31 23.73
C ARG A 461 2.24 19.12 24.25
N MET A 462 1.64 18.32 25.13
CA MET A 462 2.34 17.19 25.75
C MET A 462 2.44 16.00 24.79
N HIS A 463 3.62 15.40 24.72
CA HIS A 463 3.88 14.20 23.90
C HIS A 463 2.99 13.02 24.31
N SER A 464 2.77 12.83 25.61
CA SER A 464 1.95 11.77 26.16
C SER A 464 0.48 11.87 25.73
N GLU A 465 -0.09 13.08 25.67
CA GLU A 465 -1.47 13.31 25.22
C GLU A 465 -1.64 13.00 23.73
N ARG A 466 -0.67 13.42 22.91
CA ARG A 466 -0.68 13.13 21.46
C ARG A 466 -0.69 11.63 21.19
N VAL A 467 0.22 10.90 21.84
CA VAL A 467 0.34 9.45 21.67
C VAL A 467 -0.89 8.71 22.18
N LYS A 468 -1.41 9.08 23.36
CA LYS A 468 -2.67 8.51 23.89
C LYS A 468 -3.81 8.68 22.88
N ARG A 469 -3.94 9.84 22.26
CA ARG A 469 -4.99 10.10 21.25
C ARG A 469 -4.79 9.32 19.97
N PHE A 470 -3.58 9.23 19.44
CA PHE A 470 -3.33 8.38 18.27
C PHE A 470 -3.70 6.93 18.55
N PHE A 471 -3.36 6.44 19.75
CA PHE A 471 -3.73 5.10 20.17
C PHE A 471 -5.25 4.93 20.30
N ILE A 472 -5.95 5.87 20.95
CA ILE A 472 -7.42 5.85 21.07
C ILE A 472 -8.09 5.86 19.69
N TRP A 473 -7.69 6.76 18.79
CA TRP A 473 -8.23 6.82 17.43
C TRP A 473 -7.94 5.53 16.65
N GLY A 474 -6.71 5.00 16.75
CA GLY A 474 -6.34 3.73 16.13
C GLY A 474 -7.20 2.57 16.61
N VAL A 475 -7.40 2.43 17.92
CA VAL A 475 -8.22 1.36 18.52
C VAL A 475 -9.70 1.53 18.17
N VAL A 476 -10.28 2.73 18.31
CA VAL A 476 -11.71 2.96 18.05
C VAL A 476 -12.05 2.71 16.58
N ILE A 477 -11.29 3.27 15.65
CA ILE A 477 -11.53 3.08 14.22
C ILE A 477 -11.26 1.63 13.81
N GLY A 478 -10.23 0.99 14.40
CA GLY A 478 -9.93 -0.42 14.19
C GLY A 478 -11.05 -1.33 14.68
N ALA A 479 -11.64 -1.04 15.84
CA ALA A 479 -12.78 -1.78 16.38
C ALA A 479 -14.03 -1.64 15.49
N ILE A 480 -14.29 -0.46 14.94
CA ILE A 480 -15.36 -0.26 13.96
C ILE A 480 -15.11 -1.08 12.69
N ALA A 481 -13.87 -1.10 12.18
CA ALA A 481 -13.51 -1.91 11.01
C ALA A 481 -13.74 -3.41 11.28
N LEU A 482 -13.29 -3.91 12.43
CA LEU A 482 -13.48 -5.31 12.85
C LEU A 482 -14.96 -5.66 13.05
N ALA A 483 -15.76 -4.74 13.59
CA ALA A 483 -17.19 -4.93 13.76
C ALA A 483 -17.91 -5.03 12.41
N LEU A 484 -17.52 -4.20 11.43
CA LEU A 484 -18.10 -4.24 10.08
C LEU A 484 -17.78 -5.54 9.31
N THR A 485 -16.67 -6.20 9.62
CA THR A 485 -16.23 -7.44 8.96
C THR A 485 -16.51 -8.72 9.77
N GLU A 486 -17.08 -8.60 10.97
CA GLU A 486 -17.21 -9.70 11.93
C GLU A 486 -15.85 -10.40 12.19
N ALA A 487 -14.75 -9.64 12.16
CA ALA A 487 -13.37 -10.12 12.25
C ALA A 487 -12.99 -11.22 11.23
N SER A 488 -13.73 -11.32 10.12
CA SER A 488 -13.48 -12.26 9.03
C SER A 488 -12.97 -11.54 7.77
N ARG A 489 -12.38 -12.29 6.84
CA ARG A 489 -11.89 -11.74 5.57
C ARG A 489 -13.03 -11.42 4.59
N ASP A 490 -13.94 -12.37 4.43
CA ASP A 490 -15.00 -12.36 3.42
C ASP A 490 -16.43 -12.21 3.99
N GLY A 491 -16.58 -12.25 5.32
CA GLY A 491 -17.85 -12.06 6.01
C GLY A 491 -18.09 -10.63 6.49
N GLY A 492 -19.12 -10.48 7.32
CA GLY A 492 -19.64 -9.19 7.78
C GLY A 492 -20.48 -8.43 6.76
N VAL A 493 -21.00 -7.27 7.19
CA VAL A 493 -21.86 -6.40 6.37
C VAL A 493 -21.06 -5.70 5.27
N ILE A 494 -19.82 -5.31 5.57
CA ILE A 494 -18.92 -4.63 4.64
C ILE A 494 -17.53 -5.27 4.75
N PRO A 495 -17.16 -6.22 3.88
CA PRO A 495 -15.83 -6.83 3.91
C PRO A 495 -14.73 -5.80 3.59
N ILE A 496 -13.52 -6.05 4.08
CA ILE A 496 -12.35 -5.21 3.75
C ILE A 496 -12.04 -5.42 2.27
N ASN A 497 -12.29 -4.38 1.49
CA ASN A 497 -12.15 -4.43 0.05
C ASN A 497 -11.51 -3.14 -0.46
N LYS A 498 -10.28 -3.27 -0.96
CA LYS A 498 -9.54 -2.16 -1.55
C LYS A 498 -10.16 -1.69 -2.85
N ASN A 499 -10.60 -2.60 -3.72
CA ASN A 499 -11.11 -2.25 -5.04
C ASN A 499 -12.33 -1.31 -4.94
N LEU A 500 -13.21 -1.55 -3.96
CA LEU A 500 -14.38 -0.71 -3.68
C LEU A 500 -14.08 0.50 -2.78
N TRP A 501 -12.87 0.60 -2.23
CA TRP A 501 -12.54 1.55 -1.17
C TRP A 501 -13.58 1.50 -0.04
N SER A 502 -13.88 0.27 0.41
CA SER A 502 -14.96 0.02 1.37
C SER A 502 -14.73 0.73 2.71
N VAL A 503 -15.82 0.99 3.44
CA VAL A 503 -15.77 1.67 4.75
C VAL A 503 -14.88 0.92 5.74
N SER A 504 -14.99 -0.41 5.79
CA SER A 504 -14.14 -1.24 6.64
C SER A 504 -12.66 -1.18 6.22
N TYR A 505 -12.37 -1.14 4.91
CA TYR A 505 -11.00 -0.97 4.41
C TYR A 505 -10.39 0.38 4.79
N ILE A 506 -11.09 1.50 4.56
CA ILE A 506 -10.53 2.83 4.90
C ILE A 506 -10.33 2.99 6.42
N PHE A 507 -11.19 2.39 7.25
CA PHE A 507 -11.05 2.41 8.69
C PHE A 507 -9.90 1.52 9.16
N ALA A 508 -9.76 0.30 8.62
CA ALA A 508 -8.61 -0.56 8.91
C ALA A 508 -7.29 0.13 8.52
N ALA A 509 -7.22 0.73 7.32
CA ALA A 509 -6.04 1.44 6.85
C ALA A 509 -5.72 2.69 7.69
N ALA A 510 -6.74 3.46 8.09
CA ALA A 510 -6.58 4.62 8.97
C ALA A 510 -6.11 4.22 10.38
N SER A 511 -6.66 3.14 10.94
CA SER A 511 -6.23 2.59 12.23
C SER A 511 -4.74 2.22 12.22
N LEU A 512 -4.30 1.48 11.19
CA LEU A 512 -2.89 1.16 10.99
C LEU A 512 -2.04 2.42 10.76
N ALA A 513 -2.56 3.45 10.08
CA ALA A 513 -1.86 4.71 9.88
C ALA A 513 -1.65 5.48 11.21
N PHE A 514 -2.65 5.48 12.12
CA PHE A 514 -2.51 6.08 13.44
C PHE A 514 -1.45 5.37 14.28
N PHE A 515 -1.43 4.04 14.28
CA PHE A 515 -0.39 3.27 14.98
C PHE A 515 1.00 3.50 14.37
N MET A 516 1.11 3.50 13.05
CA MET A 516 2.37 3.76 12.35
C MET A 516 2.88 5.17 12.62
N LEU A 517 1.99 6.18 12.60
CA LEU A 517 2.34 7.55 12.96
C LEU A 517 2.79 7.64 14.43
N ALA A 518 2.11 6.97 15.36
CA ALA A 518 2.51 6.93 16.77
C ALA A 518 3.89 6.27 16.95
N LEU A 519 4.16 5.17 16.24
CA LEU A 519 5.44 4.48 16.26
C LEU A 519 6.57 5.38 15.74
N CYS A 520 6.39 5.99 14.55
CA CYS A 520 7.37 6.92 13.99
C CYS A 520 7.58 8.13 14.91
N TYR A 521 6.50 8.65 15.51
CA TYR A 521 6.57 9.79 16.43
C TYR A 521 7.35 9.46 17.70
N LEU A 522 7.07 8.31 18.33
CA LEU A 522 7.79 7.85 19.52
C LEU A 522 9.26 7.55 19.21
N ALA A 523 9.55 6.90 18.09
CA ALA A 523 10.92 6.53 17.72
C ALA A 523 11.79 7.75 17.37
N ILE A 524 11.22 8.74 16.67
CA ILE A 524 11.96 9.86 16.08
C ILE A 524 11.89 11.12 16.94
N ASP A 525 10.69 11.58 17.27
CA ASP A 525 10.50 12.91 17.88
C ASP A 525 10.52 12.86 19.42
N VAL A 526 10.18 11.72 20.04
CA VAL A 526 10.15 11.58 21.52
C VAL A 526 11.38 10.86 22.05
N GLY A 527 11.65 9.65 21.55
CA GLY A 527 12.67 8.77 22.07
C GLY A 527 14.07 9.01 21.50
N ASN A 528 14.20 9.77 20.40
CA ASN A 528 15.46 9.97 19.66
C ASN A 528 16.22 8.65 19.37
N ILE A 529 15.50 7.52 19.29
CA ILE A 529 16.07 6.20 19.01
C ILE A 529 16.56 6.15 17.57
N TRP A 530 15.84 6.82 16.69
CA TRP A 530 16.11 6.87 15.27
C TRP A 530 15.89 8.27 14.73
N THR A 531 16.82 8.78 13.92
CA THR A 531 16.74 10.16 13.36
C THR A 531 15.73 10.30 12.22
N GLY A 532 15.09 9.21 11.79
CA GLY A 532 14.23 9.15 10.60
C GLY A 532 15.01 8.93 9.29
N ILE A 533 16.34 9.02 9.35
CA ILE A 533 17.20 8.82 8.19
C ILE A 533 17.32 7.31 7.90
N PRO A 534 17.13 6.89 6.64
CA PRO A 534 17.18 7.72 5.45
C PRO A 534 15.81 7.95 4.79
N PHE A 535 14.74 7.42 5.39
CA PHE A 535 13.37 7.58 4.90
C PHE A 535 12.90 9.04 4.89
N THR A 536 13.37 9.89 5.80
CA THR A 536 13.08 11.34 5.76
C THR A 536 13.47 11.97 4.42
N TRP A 537 14.59 11.58 3.82
CA TRP A 537 15.04 12.12 2.53
C TRP A 537 14.08 11.76 1.40
N ALA A 538 13.65 10.50 1.36
CA ALA A 538 12.66 10.02 0.40
C ALA A 538 11.30 10.72 0.61
N GLY A 539 10.86 10.89 1.86
CA GLY A 539 9.59 11.54 2.20
C GLY A 539 9.54 13.02 1.82
N MET A 540 10.65 13.75 1.95
CA MET A 540 10.72 15.16 1.57
C MET A 540 10.53 15.39 0.07
N ASN A 541 10.83 14.39 -0.77
CA ASN A 541 10.78 14.44 -2.23
C ASN A 541 9.81 13.40 -2.85
N ALA A 542 8.81 12.96 -2.08
CA ALA A 542 7.95 11.83 -2.45
C ALA A 542 7.27 11.96 -3.84
N ILE A 543 6.84 13.15 -4.25
CA ILE A 543 6.20 13.33 -5.56
C ILE A 543 7.17 13.07 -6.72
N VAL A 544 8.43 13.51 -6.60
CA VAL A 544 9.46 13.28 -7.63
C VAL A 544 9.81 11.81 -7.68
N LEU A 545 9.94 11.16 -6.52
CA LEU A 545 10.20 9.72 -6.45
C LEU A 545 9.06 8.92 -7.08
N TYR A 546 7.80 9.28 -6.79
CA TYR A 546 6.64 8.63 -7.39
C TYR A 546 6.63 8.79 -8.91
N MET A 547 6.64 10.04 -9.39
CA MET A 547 6.57 10.33 -10.83
C MET A 547 7.76 9.72 -11.57
N GLY A 548 8.96 9.86 -11.01
CA GLY A 548 10.17 9.27 -11.55
C GLY A 548 10.05 7.75 -11.63
N HIS A 549 9.65 7.10 -10.54
CA HIS A 549 9.48 5.65 -10.54
C HIS A 549 8.49 5.18 -11.61
N GLU A 550 7.30 5.78 -11.71
CA GLU A 550 6.28 5.41 -12.71
C GLU A 550 6.77 5.58 -14.16
N VAL A 551 7.60 6.60 -14.41
CA VAL A 551 8.23 6.82 -15.74
C VAL A 551 9.24 5.72 -16.07
N PHE A 552 9.92 5.15 -15.07
CA PHE A 552 11.02 4.20 -15.22
C PHE A 552 10.67 2.75 -14.80
N VAL A 553 9.43 2.45 -14.41
CA VAL A 553 9.01 1.17 -13.78
C VAL A 553 9.23 -0.08 -14.66
N CYS A 554 9.53 0.08 -15.95
CA CYS A 554 9.91 -1.01 -16.85
C CYS A 554 11.14 -0.67 -17.71
N LYS A 555 11.99 0.25 -17.25
CA LYS A 555 13.13 0.77 -18.03
C LYS A 555 14.44 0.54 -17.29
N PHE A 556 15.50 0.23 -18.04
CA PHE A 556 16.87 0.23 -17.53
C PHE A 556 17.24 1.66 -17.07
N PRO A 557 17.95 1.85 -15.93
CA PRO A 557 18.59 0.87 -15.05
C PRO A 557 17.73 0.40 -13.86
N VAL A 558 16.44 0.76 -13.81
CA VAL A 558 15.55 0.44 -12.67
C VAL A 558 15.01 -0.98 -12.77
N TYR A 559 14.65 -1.41 -13.98
CA TYR A 559 14.07 -2.72 -14.26
C TYR A 559 14.70 -3.32 -15.52
N TRP A 560 14.91 -4.64 -15.52
CA TRP A 560 15.33 -5.41 -16.68
C TRP A 560 14.76 -6.84 -16.62
N LYS A 561 14.67 -7.50 -17.78
CA LYS A 561 14.20 -8.89 -17.81
C LYS A 561 15.30 -9.81 -17.27
N ILE A 562 14.96 -10.65 -16.29
CA ILE A 562 15.87 -11.63 -15.67
C ILE A 562 15.19 -13.01 -15.64
N GLU A 563 15.98 -14.05 -15.39
CA GLU A 563 15.48 -15.42 -15.19
C GLU A 563 14.43 -15.50 -14.08
N SER A 564 13.51 -16.45 -14.25
CA SER A 564 12.29 -16.60 -13.45
C SER A 564 12.55 -17.27 -12.09
N ASN A 565 13.34 -16.63 -11.23
CA ASN A 565 13.59 -17.04 -9.85
C ASN A 565 13.23 -15.92 -8.86
N HIS A 566 12.69 -16.28 -7.69
CA HIS A 566 12.35 -15.31 -6.63
C HIS A 566 13.53 -14.46 -6.18
N LEU A 567 14.72 -15.06 -5.99
CA LEU A 567 15.93 -14.33 -5.61
C LEU A 567 16.29 -13.25 -6.63
N SER A 568 16.29 -13.60 -7.92
CA SER A 568 16.61 -12.69 -9.01
C SER A 568 15.64 -11.51 -9.08
N HIS A 569 14.34 -11.79 -8.99
CA HIS A 569 13.31 -10.74 -8.94
C HIS A 569 13.40 -9.90 -7.66
N TYR A 570 13.67 -10.51 -6.52
CA TYR A 570 13.81 -9.81 -5.24
C TYR A 570 14.99 -8.83 -5.26
N LEU A 571 16.16 -9.28 -5.68
CA LEU A 571 17.36 -8.44 -5.77
C LEU A 571 17.19 -7.29 -6.77
N MET A 572 16.58 -7.56 -7.93
CA MET A 572 16.27 -6.52 -8.91
C MET A 572 15.29 -5.46 -8.34
N ASN A 573 14.23 -5.91 -7.65
CA ASN A 573 13.24 -4.99 -7.08
C ASN A 573 13.81 -4.19 -5.91
N LEU A 574 14.67 -4.82 -5.10
CA LEU A 574 15.43 -4.16 -4.04
C LEU A 574 16.39 -3.13 -4.63
N TRP A 575 17.06 -3.44 -5.74
CA TRP A 575 17.88 -2.48 -6.49
C TRP A 575 17.04 -1.30 -7.00
N GLY A 576 15.87 -1.54 -7.60
CA GLY A 576 14.97 -0.48 -8.06
C GLY A 576 14.58 0.48 -6.92
N ALA A 577 14.27 -0.06 -5.73
CA ALA A 577 14.01 0.75 -4.55
C ALA A 577 15.26 1.50 -4.07
N ALA A 578 16.42 0.83 -4.01
CA ALA A 578 17.69 1.44 -3.60
C ALA A 578 18.16 2.54 -4.56
N PHE A 579 17.93 2.39 -5.86
CA PHE A 579 18.26 3.38 -6.88
C PHE A 579 17.52 4.71 -6.63
N TRP A 580 16.19 4.65 -6.43
CA TRP A 580 15.40 5.84 -6.08
C TRP A 580 15.77 6.41 -4.72
N PHE A 581 16.24 5.57 -3.81
CA PHE A 581 16.75 6.00 -2.52
C PHE A 581 18.07 6.78 -2.62
N ILE A 582 18.98 6.34 -3.49
CA ILE A 582 20.22 7.07 -3.81
C ILE A 582 19.88 8.42 -4.45
N ILE A 583 18.90 8.46 -5.36
CA ILE A 583 18.40 9.72 -5.93
C ILE A 583 17.86 10.64 -4.84
N ALA A 584 17.07 10.13 -3.90
CA ALA A 584 16.56 10.93 -2.78
C ALA A 584 17.68 11.49 -1.90
N ALA A 585 18.71 10.68 -1.63
CA ALA A 585 19.88 11.12 -0.89
C ALA A 585 20.67 12.20 -1.65
N PHE A 586 20.84 12.05 -2.97
CA PHE A 586 21.46 13.06 -3.83
C PHE A 586 20.66 14.37 -3.85
N MET A 587 19.33 14.29 -3.99
CA MET A 587 18.46 15.47 -3.94
C MET A 587 18.57 16.20 -2.61
N HIS A 588 18.63 15.46 -1.50
CA HIS A 588 18.84 16.04 -0.18
C HIS A 588 20.21 16.72 -0.05
N TYR A 589 21.28 16.07 -0.52
CA TYR A 589 22.63 16.65 -0.55
C TYR A 589 22.71 17.94 -1.37
N LYS A 590 21.92 18.04 -2.45
CA LYS A 590 21.80 19.25 -3.28
C LYS A 590 20.72 20.23 -2.82
N GLU A 591 20.09 19.98 -1.67
CA GLU A 591 18.99 20.79 -1.11
C GLU A 591 17.82 21.03 -2.08
N LEU A 592 17.57 20.07 -2.97
CA LEU A 592 16.48 20.11 -3.94
C LEU A 592 15.21 19.54 -3.30
N TYR A 593 14.22 20.40 -3.05
CA TYR A 593 12.92 20.02 -2.51
C TYR A 593 11.80 20.51 -3.42
N PHE A 594 11.11 19.56 -4.05
CA PHE A 594 9.99 19.86 -4.94
C PHE A 594 8.66 19.64 -4.21
N SER A 595 7.82 20.66 -4.20
CA SER A 595 6.44 20.59 -3.73
C SER A 595 5.52 21.17 -4.78
N VAL A 596 4.40 20.48 -5.01
CA VAL A 596 3.30 20.93 -5.87
C VAL A 596 2.31 21.75 -5.06
#